data_AF-A0A9X3W994-F1
#
_entry.id   AF-A0A9X3W994-F1
#
_cell.length_a   1.000
_cell.length_b   1.000
_cell.length_c   1.000
_cell.angle_alpha   90.00
_cell.angle_beta   90.00
_cell.angle_gamma   90.00
#
_symmetry.space_group_name_H-M   'P 1'
#
loop_
_entity.id
_entity.type
_entity.pdbx_description
1 polymer ?
#
loop_
_entity_poly.entity_id
_entity_poly.type
_entity_poly.pdbx_seq_one_letter_code
_entity_poly.pdbx_strand_id
1 'polypeptide(L)'
;MSNNHNQNPISLGLTDLFAYSSRVGHAIEKIKVIYNLDKHNCLIDSKLSNRVAMTEISSSLMEQINYLINSIIDSYLMVYNNTLLSKITFEADLDELGIVYDSIVISCFIRTNISNLNLNSWDILNQALVSTVNAERSEIIERPATNLTINLKRKKLRNVSIIFDYEKDQDDQVFKSAFSQGLFSTLRVIVNDYCKFQGTHQASMCFNFDLLSREQLKLVAGNVYPTKKLSTYDGHFSANEAKYLLLQLNQAMSLVTDSKVSGLQVTRQTNGEYTTIFNLIGAKNNSASLKNAIDITVESSNGLANVLTQVVDTYSLPELYKQWINKIKIKLALDDGNWLIEFDKYLIEHRFDTQSISLSSARMLLHNMQKTIDGRAKITSFTLTTVHSLLKEIQVDIAGLQETHESEKPMVINLDTSFSHNGKLYYNFVNSDQGYYLQSERYLGWSEI
;
A
#
# COMPACT_ATOMS: atom_id res chain seq x y z
N MET A 1 -43.89 7.81 -18.37
CA MET A 1 -42.56 8.43 -18.47
C MET A 1 -41.75 7.91 -17.29
N SER A 2 -40.89 6.93 -17.54
CA SER A 2 -40.12 6.22 -16.52
C SER A 2 -38.85 6.99 -16.19
N ASN A 3 -38.74 7.48 -14.95
CA ASN A 3 -37.51 8.01 -14.37
C ASN A 3 -36.51 6.86 -14.19
N ASN A 4 -35.74 6.56 -15.24
CA ASN A 4 -34.46 5.86 -15.07
C ASN A 4 -33.49 6.88 -14.47
N HIS A 5 -33.46 7.00 -13.14
CA HIS A 5 -32.27 7.52 -12.47
C HIS A 5 -31.14 6.56 -12.84
N ASN A 6 -30.25 6.97 -13.74
CA ASN A 6 -28.94 6.34 -13.89
C ASN A 6 -28.25 6.44 -12.52
N GLN A 7 -28.37 5.39 -11.71
CA GLN A 7 -27.72 5.34 -10.41
C GLN A 7 -26.22 5.30 -10.66
N ASN A 8 -25.49 6.28 -10.15
CA ASN A 8 -24.03 6.30 -10.20
C ASN A 8 -23.51 5.38 -9.08
N PRO A 9 -22.61 4.42 -9.36
CA PRO A 9 -22.12 3.49 -8.34
C PRO A 9 -21.43 4.22 -7.19
N ILE A 10 -20.78 5.36 -7.45
CA ILE A 10 -20.18 6.18 -6.39
C ILE A 10 -21.25 6.67 -5.41
N SER A 11 -22.37 7.20 -5.93
CA SER A 11 -23.47 7.70 -5.10
C SER A 11 -24.12 6.58 -4.26
N LEU A 12 -24.28 5.40 -4.84
CA LEU A 12 -24.76 4.21 -4.11
C LEU A 12 -23.81 3.82 -2.98
N GLY A 13 -22.52 3.68 -3.28
CA GLY A 13 -21.52 3.31 -2.28
C GLY A 13 -21.38 4.33 -1.15
N LEU A 14 -21.47 5.62 -1.45
CA LEU A 14 -21.46 6.69 -0.43
C LEU A 14 -22.71 6.63 0.45
N THR A 15 -23.88 6.39 -0.15
CA THR A 15 -25.15 6.23 0.61
C THR A 15 -25.04 5.07 1.60
N ASP A 16 -24.48 3.93 1.19
CA ASP A 16 -24.26 2.77 2.06
C ASP A 16 -23.28 3.09 3.20
N LEU A 17 -22.19 3.80 2.92
CA LEU A 17 -21.24 4.26 3.94
C LEU A 17 -21.91 5.18 4.96
N PHE A 18 -22.67 6.17 4.51
CA PHE A 18 -23.35 7.13 5.39
C PHE A 18 -24.41 6.45 6.25
N ALA A 19 -25.20 5.54 5.67
CA ALA A 19 -26.17 4.73 6.41
C ALA A 19 -25.46 3.85 7.46
N TYR A 20 -24.32 3.26 7.11
CA TYR A 20 -23.50 2.48 8.04
C TYR A 20 -23.01 3.35 9.20
N SER A 21 -22.35 4.48 8.90
CA SER A 21 -21.83 5.44 9.88
C SER A 21 -22.92 5.93 10.84
N SER A 22 -24.08 6.34 10.31
CA SER A 22 -25.25 6.75 11.10
C SER A 22 -25.71 5.66 12.06
N ARG A 23 -25.79 4.40 11.59
CA ARG A 23 -26.22 3.26 12.41
C ARG A 23 -25.26 2.93 13.55
N VAL A 24 -23.95 3.03 13.31
CA VAL A 24 -22.93 2.71 14.34
C VAL A 24 -22.58 3.90 15.23
N GLY A 25 -23.01 5.11 14.87
CA GLY A 25 -22.71 6.33 15.63
C GLY A 25 -21.25 6.76 15.54
N HIS A 26 -20.53 6.39 14.48
CA HIS A 26 -19.12 6.73 14.28
C HIS A 26 -18.98 7.78 13.16
N ALA A 27 -18.18 8.82 13.39
CA ALA A 27 -17.84 9.83 12.40
C ALA A 27 -16.97 9.24 11.29
N ILE A 28 -17.13 9.73 10.07
CA ILE A 28 -16.27 9.36 8.95
C ILE A 28 -15.07 10.30 8.94
N GLU A 29 -13.87 9.79 9.21
CA GLU A 29 -12.64 10.60 9.21
C GLU A 29 -12.03 10.72 7.82
N LYS A 30 -12.08 9.64 7.04
CA LYS A 30 -11.48 9.57 5.70
C LYS A 30 -12.34 8.74 4.76
N ILE A 31 -12.49 9.20 3.52
CA ILE A 31 -13.13 8.46 2.44
C ILE A 31 -12.12 8.24 1.32
N LYS A 32 -12.09 7.01 0.81
CA LYS A 32 -11.39 6.61 -0.40
C LYS A 32 -12.39 5.95 -1.35
N VAL A 33 -12.66 6.62 -2.46
CA VAL A 33 -13.51 6.14 -3.54
C VAL A 33 -12.62 5.57 -4.64
N ILE A 34 -12.77 4.28 -4.93
CA ILE A 34 -12.06 3.61 -6.02
C ILE A 34 -13.08 3.33 -7.11
N TYR A 35 -13.09 4.17 -8.15
CA TYR A 35 -13.96 3.99 -9.31
C TYR A 35 -13.25 3.17 -10.39
N ASN A 36 -13.78 1.98 -10.67
CA ASN A 36 -13.24 1.07 -11.66
C ASN A 36 -14.03 1.20 -12.97
N LEU A 37 -13.37 1.75 -13.98
CA LEU A 37 -13.97 2.06 -15.27
C LEU A 37 -14.26 0.80 -16.07
N ASP A 38 -13.38 -0.19 -16.01
CA ASP A 38 -13.55 -1.44 -16.76
C ASP A 38 -14.76 -2.25 -16.28
N LYS A 39 -15.04 -2.19 -14.97
CA LYS A 39 -16.11 -2.96 -14.32
C LYS A 39 -17.38 -2.14 -14.09
N HIS A 40 -17.32 -0.84 -14.37
CA HIS A 40 -18.38 0.11 -14.04
C HIS A 40 -18.85 0.00 -12.57
N ASN A 41 -17.91 -0.21 -11.66
CA ASN A 41 -18.21 -0.39 -10.24
C ASN A 41 -17.38 0.52 -9.34
N CYS A 42 -17.84 0.70 -8.11
CA CYS A 42 -17.18 1.51 -7.11
C CYS A 42 -16.90 0.72 -5.83
N LEU A 43 -15.71 0.91 -5.28
CA LEU A 43 -15.31 0.41 -3.96
C LEU A 43 -15.08 1.62 -3.06
N ILE A 44 -15.79 1.67 -1.94
CA ILE A 44 -15.67 2.71 -0.92
C ILE A 44 -14.89 2.13 0.25
N ASP A 45 -13.74 2.72 0.53
CA ASP A 45 -12.83 2.38 1.59
C ASP A 45 -12.77 3.56 2.56
N SER A 46 -13.21 3.40 3.81
CA SER A 46 -13.38 4.53 4.71
C SER A 46 -12.91 4.21 6.11
N LYS A 47 -12.31 5.20 6.78
CA LYS A 47 -11.94 5.15 8.19
C LYS A 47 -13.01 5.86 9.01
N LEU A 48 -13.51 5.18 10.04
CA LEU A 48 -14.49 5.70 10.98
C LEU A 48 -13.92 5.77 12.40
N SER A 49 -14.45 6.71 13.18
CA SER A 49 -13.98 7.01 14.52
C SER A 49 -15.12 7.37 15.46
N ASN A 50 -15.02 6.89 16.69
CA ASN A 50 -15.94 7.22 17.78
C ASN A 50 -15.43 8.36 18.67
N ARG A 51 -14.25 8.93 18.35
CA ARG A 51 -13.59 9.98 19.14
C ARG A 51 -13.88 11.39 18.64
N VAL A 52 -14.27 11.51 17.37
CA VAL A 52 -14.64 12.77 16.76
C VAL A 52 -16.14 12.94 16.90
N ALA A 53 -16.60 14.15 17.21
CA ALA A 53 -18.02 14.46 17.18
C ALA A 53 -18.57 14.09 15.80
N MET A 54 -19.73 13.42 15.77
CA MET A 54 -20.32 13.02 14.52
C MET A 54 -20.59 14.26 13.69
N THR A 55 -20.00 14.34 12.51
CA THR A 55 -20.43 15.24 11.45
C THR A 55 -21.93 15.04 11.28
N GLU A 56 -22.74 16.10 11.34
CA GLU A 56 -24.16 15.96 11.04
C GLU A 56 -24.28 15.53 9.57
N ILE A 57 -24.54 14.24 9.33
CA ILE A 57 -24.68 13.70 7.98
C ILE A 57 -26.08 14.05 7.46
N SER A 58 -26.29 15.35 7.17
CA SER A 58 -27.51 15.83 6.52
C SER A 58 -27.54 15.37 5.06
N SER A 59 -28.74 15.23 4.48
CA SER A 59 -28.89 14.89 3.06
C SER A 59 -28.17 15.89 2.16
N SER A 60 -28.19 17.19 2.52
CA SER A 60 -27.47 18.24 1.79
C SER A 60 -25.95 18.01 1.79
N LEU A 61 -25.36 17.62 2.92
CA LEU A 61 -23.93 17.36 3.00
C LEU A 61 -23.54 16.12 2.17
N MET A 62 -24.35 15.05 2.23
CA MET A 62 -24.14 13.86 1.39
C MET A 62 -24.17 14.21 -0.10
N GLU A 63 -25.14 15.02 -0.53
CA GLU A 63 -25.26 15.48 -1.91
C GLU A 63 -24.06 16.32 -2.34
N GLN A 64 -23.58 17.23 -1.49
CA GLN A 64 -22.38 18.04 -1.76
C GLN A 64 -21.12 17.20 -1.90
N ILE A 65 -20.90 16.25 -0.97
CA ILE A 65 -19.77 15.32 -1.04
C ILE A 65 -19.83 14.50 -2.33
N ASN A 66 -20.99 13.94 -2.64
CA ASN A 66 -21.20 13.16 -3.85
C ASN A 66 -20.97 14.00 -5.12
N TYR A 67 -21.47 15.24 -5.15
CA TYR A 67 -21.28 16.15 -6.28
C TYR A 67 -19.79 16.47 -6.48
N LEU A 68 -19.07 16.85 -5.42
CA LEU A 68 -17.66 17.20 -5.51
C LEU A 68 -16.80 16.02 -6.00
N ILE A 69 -17.00 14.83 -5.45
CA ILE A 69 -16.26 13.62 -5.86
C ILE A 69 -16.51 13.32 -7.35
N ASN A 70 -17.77 13.34 -7.78
CA ASN A 70 -18.11 13.09 -9.19
C ASN A 70 -17.54 14.16 -10.12
N SER A 71 -17.67 15.44 -9.76
CA SER A 71 -17.14 16.55 -10.55
C SER A 71 -15.63 16.44 -10.75
N ILE A 72 -14.88 16.13 -9.68
CA ILE A 72 -13.42 15.95 -9.77
C ILE A 72 -13.10 14.73 -10.63
N ILE A 73 -13.76 13.60 -10.40
CA ILE A 73 -13.56 12.37 -11.20
C ILE A 73 -13.83 12.63 -12.69
N ASP A 74 -14.91 13.33 -13.02
CA ASP A 74 -15.30 13.67 -14.39
C ASP A 74 -14.23 14.52 -15.08
N SER A 75 -13.61 15.48 -14.38
CA SER A 75 -12.47 16.23 -14.90
C SER A 75 -11.31 15.31 -15.31
N TYR A 76 -10.92 14.35 -14.45
CA TYR A 76 -9.86 13.39 -14.78
C TYR A 76 -10.27 12.39 -15.87
N LEU A 77 -11.55 12.02 -15.96
CA LEU A 77 -12.05 11.22 -17.09
C LEU A 77 -11.91 11.98 -18.40
N MET A 78 -12.18 13.29 -18.41
CA MET A 78 -12.00 14.12 -19.60
C MET A 78 -10.54 14.18 -20.06
N VAL A 79 -9.59 14.32 -19.13
CA VAL A 79 -8.14 14.32 -19.44
C VAL A 79 -7.70 13.03 -20.12
N TYR A 80 -8.21 11.90 -19.63
CA TYR A 80 -7.70 10.57 -19.94
C TYR A 80 -8.64 9.75 -20.83
N ASN A 81 -9.65 10.38 -21.45
CA ASN A 81 -10.70 9.75 -22.28
C ASN A 81 -10.16 8.87 -23.45
N ASN A 82 -8.90 9.05 -23.84
CA ASN A 82 -8.20 8.27 -24.88
C ASN A 82 -6.94 7.53 -24.37
N THR A 83 -6.69 7.58 -23.07
CA THR A 83 -5.65 6.78 -22.43
C THR A 83 -6.29 5.56 -21.81
N LEU A 84 -5.55 4.46 -21.67
CA LEU A 84 -6.06 3.19 -21.12
C LEU A 84 -6.28 3.26 -19.60
N LEU A 85 -6.87 4.35 -19.14
CA LEU A 85 -7.31 4.60 -17.78
C LEU A 85 -8.34 3.54 -17.42
N SER A 86 -8.02 2.72 -16.42
CA SER A 86 -8.92 1.65 -15.96
C SER A 86 -9.56 1.97 -14.62
N LYS A 87 -9.00 2.93 -13.87
CA LYS A 87 -9.44 3.20 -12.49
C LYS A 87 -9.01 4.60 -12.06
N ILE A 88 -9.89 5.31 -11.37
CA ILE A 88 -9.57 6.54 -10.64
C ILE A 88 -9.77 6.25 -9.15
N THR A 89 -8.85 6.73 -8.32
CA THR A 89 -8.98 6.68 -6.86
C THR A 89 -9.02 8.11 -6.35
N PHE A 90 -10.08 8.47 -5.64
CA PHE A 90 -10.23 9.71 -4.90
C PHE A 90 -10.06 9.39 -3.43
N GLU A 91 -9.21 10.13 -2.71
CA GLU A 91 -9.09 10.05 -1.25
C GLU A 91 -9.20 11.44 -0.66
N ALA A 92 -9.91 11.60 0.45
CA ALA A 92 -9.93 12.84 1.22
C ALA A 92 -10.33 12.58 2.66
N ASP A 93 -9.88 13.45 3.55
CA ASP A 93 -10.36 13.54 4.92
C ASP A 93 -11.69 14.31 4.97
N LEU A 94 -12.49 14.04 6.01
CA LEU A 94 -13.72 14.77 6.28
C LEU A 94 -13.71 15.42 7.66
N ASP A 95 -14.25 16.62 7.72
CA ASP A 95 -14.52 17.38 8.92
C ASP A 95 -16.01 17.76 9.00
N GLU A 96 -16.37 18.58 10.00
CA GLU A 96 -17.72 19.11 10.23
C GLU A 96 -18.38 19.78 9.00
N LEU A 97 -17.57 20.28 8.07
CA LEU A 97 -18.01 21.02 6.88
C LEU A 97 -18.03 20.15 5.61
N GLY A 98 -17.52 18.92 5.67
CA GLY A 98 -17.48 17.98 4.56
C GLY A 98 -16.06 17.61 4.16
N ILE A 99 -15.78 17.57 2.86
CA ILE A 99 -14.45 17.22 2.35
C ILE A 99 -13.47 18.34 2.66
N VAL A 100 -12.38 18.01 3.35
CA VAL A 100 -11.24 18.92 3.53
C VAL A 100 -10.49 18.99 2.20
N TYR A 101 -10.69 20.06 1.43
CA TYR A 101 -10.22 20.16 0.05
C TYR A 101 -8.70 19.96 -0.11
N ASP A 102 -7.89 20.46 0.83
CA ASP A 102 -6.43 20.32 0.78
C ASP A 102 -5.93 18.93 1.18
N SER A 103 -6.82 18.02 1.59
CA SER A 103 -6.50 16.61 1.86
C SER A 103 -6.76 15.70 0.65
N ILE A 104 -7.29 16.26 -0.44
CA ILE A 104 -7.69 15.48 -1.61
C ILE A 104 -6.44 14.91 -2.29
N VAL A 105 -6.45 13.60 -2.50
CA VAL A 105 -5.47 12.89 -3.32
C VAL A 105 -6.18 12.10 -4.40
N ILE A 106 -5.83 12.39 -5.65
CA ILE A 106 -6.36 11.70 -6.83
C ILE A 106 -5.27 10.83 -7.43
N SER A 107 -5.58 9.57 -7.70
CA SER A 107 -4.70 8.66 -8.44
C SER A 107 -5.38 8.10 -9.68
N CYS A 108 -4.84 8.42 -10.85
CA CYS A 108 -5.30 7.93 -12.15
C CYS A 108 -4.48 6.72 -12.57
N PHE A 109 -5.08 5.53 -12.54
CA PHE A 109 -4.39 4.28 -12.86
C PHE A 109 -4.62 3.87 -14.32
N ILE A 110 -3.52 3.77 -15.06
CA ILE A 110 -3.49 3.52 -16.50
C ILE A 110 -2.83 2.17 -16.76
N ARG A 111 -3.53 1.29 -17.48
CA ARG A 111 -2.98 0.00 -17.90
C ARG A 111 -2.12 0.18 -19.14
N THR A 112 -0.92 -0.37 -19.09
CA THR A 112 0.06 -0.22 -20.18
C THR A 112 0.30 -1.51 -20.95
N ASN A 113 -0.35 -2.62 -20.57
CA ASN A 113 -0.09 -3.97 -21.09
C ASN A 113 -1.31 -4.65 -21.72
N ILE A 114 -2.08 -3.94 -22.55
CA ILE A 114 -3.27 -4.51 -23.20
C ILE A 114 -2.85 -5.23 -24.49
N SER A 115 -2.97 -6.56 -24.50
CA SER A 115 -2.53 -7.43 -25.60
C SER A 115 -3.24 -7.16 -26.92
N ASN A 116 -4.47 -6.65 -26.88
CA ASN A 116 -5.35 -6.59 -28.06
C ASN A 116 -5.17 -5.30 -28.87
N LEU A 117 -4.39 -4.33 -28.38
CA LEU A 117 -4.30 -2.99 -28.98
C LEU A 117 -2.99 -2.73 -29.75
N ASN A 118 -2.03 -3.67 -29.75
CA ASN A 118 -0.71 -3.50 -30.40
C ASN A 118 0.02 -2.17 -30.04
N LEU A 119 -0.32 -1.55 -28.91
CA LEU A 119 0.29 -0.30 -28.45
C LEU A 119 1.54 -0.58 -27.62
N ASN A 120 2.59 0.21 -27.84
CA ASN A 120 3.80 0.16 -27.02
C ASN A 120 3.52 0.76 -25.63
N SER A 121 3.95 0.09 -24.56
CA SER A 121 3.80 0.57 -23.19
C SER A 121 4.45 1.94 -22.95
N TRP A 122 5.52 2.26 -23.66
CA TRP A 122 6.14 3.59 -23.62
C TRP A 122 5.21 4.66 -24.21
N ASP A 123 4.59 4.39 -25.36
CA ASP A 123 3.73 5.36 -26.04
C ASP A 123 2.50 5.70 -25.19
N ILE A 124 1.94 4.70 -24.51
CA ILE A 124 0.83 4.89 -23.55
C ILE A 124 1.25 5.79 -22.39
N LEU A 125 2.42 5.53 -21.77
CA LEU A 125 2.94 6.37 -20.69
C LEU A 125 3.23 7.81 -21.17
N ASN A 126 3.88 7.95 -22.33
CA ASN A 126 4.18 9.24 -22.92
C ASN A 126 2.90 10.05 -23.19
N GLN A 127 1.90 9.43 -23.81
CA GLN A 127 0.61 10.07 -24.07
C GLN A 127 -0.10 10.48 -22.78
N ALA A 128 -0.05 9.65 -21.72
CA ALA A 128 -0.61 9.99 -20.42
C ALA A 128 0.04 11.25 -19.84
N LEU A 129 1.37 11.31 -19.77
CA LEU A 129 2.09 12.47 -19.24
C LEU A 129 1.89 13.74 -20.08
N VAL A 130 1.83 13.63 -21.40
CA VAL A 130 1.50 14.77 -22.28
C VAL A 130 0.07 15.25 -22.04
N SER A 131 -0.89 14.34 -21.90
CA SER A 131 -2.29 14.67 -21.60
C SER A 131 -2.41 15.37 -20.24
N THR A 132 -1.64 14.93 -19.24
CA THR A 132 -1.54 15.59 -17.93
C THR A 132 -1.11 17.05 -18.06
N VAL A 133 0.01 17.32 -18.74
CA VAL A 133 0.52 18.70 -18.89
C VAL A 133 -0.47 19.58 -19.67
N ASN A 134 -1.11 19.04 -20.71
CA ASN A 134 -2.12 19.76 -21.46
C ASN A 134 -3.34 20.10 -20.58
N ALA A 135 -3.76 19.17 -19.71
CA ALA A 135 -4.84 19.40 -18.77
C ALA A 135 -4.52 20.44 -17.72
N GLU A 136 -3.30 20.44 -17.16
CA GLU A 136 -2.83 21.50 -16.25
C GLU A 136 -2.90 22.86 -16.96
N ARG A 137 -2.35 22.96 -18.18
CA ARG A 137 -2.35 24.20 -18.98
C ARG A 137 -3.74 24.71 -19.35
N SER A 138 -4.68 23.80 -19.54
CA SER A 138 -6.07 24.10 -19.90
C SER A 138 -6.96 24.27 -18.66
N GLU A 139 -6.38 24.18 -17.46
CA GLU A 139 -7.09 24.30 -16.17
C GLU A 139 -8.25 23.30 -16.01
N ILE A 140 -8.15 22.16 -16.69
CA ILE A 140 -9.11 21.05 -16.51
C ILE A 140 -8.90 20.39 -15.15
N ILE A 141 -7.64 20.36 -14.70
CA ILE A 141 -7.23 19.90 -13.37
C ILE A 141 -6.66 21.09 -12.61
N GLU A 142 -6.95 21.16 -11.31
CA GLU A 142 -6.71 22.35 -10.48
C GLU A 142 -5.35 22.33 -9.76
N ARG A 143 -4.63 21.21 -9.87
CA ARG A 143 -3.35 20.95 -9.18
C ARG A 143 -2.36 20.22 -10.09
N PRO A 144 -1.04 20.42 -9.90
CA PRO A 144 -0.02 19.72 -10.65
C PRO A 144 0.00 18.21 -10.34
N ALA A 145 0.50 17.41 -11.28
CA ALA A 145 0.85 16.02 -10.98
C ALA A 145 2.05 15.97 -10.03
N THR A 146 1.90 15.30 -8.89
CA THR A 146 2.89 15.24 -7.81
C THR A 146 3.77 14.02 -7.89
N ASN A 147 3.19 12.87 -8.23
CA ASN A 147 3.94 11.62 -8.30
C ASN A 147 3.56 10.72 -9.49
N LEU A 148 4.53 9.91 -9.91
CA LEU A 148 4.35 8.84 -10.87
C LEU A 148 4.75 7.51 -10.24
N THR A 149 3.79 6.61 -10.05
CA THR A 149 4.08 5.22 -9.72
C THR A 149 4.13 4.38 -10.99
N ILE A 150 5.21 3.62 -11.20
CA ILE A 150 5.32 2.61 -12.27
C ILE A 150 5.40 1.21 -11.68
N ASN A 151 4.66 0.27 -12.26
CA ASN A 151 4.67 -1.14 -11.87
C ASN A 151 5.24 -2.02 -12.97
N LEU A 152 6.42 -2.58 -12.72
CA LEU A 152 7.18 -3.43 -13.62
C LEU A 152 7.07 -4.89 -13.16
N LYS A 153 6.50 -5.77 -14.00
CA LYS A 153 6.30 -7.18 -13.63
C LYS A 153 6.28 -8.10 -14.84
N ARG A 154 7.04 -9.21 -14.75
CA ARG A 154 7.18 -10.23 -15.80
C ARG A 154 7.61 -9.58 -17.13
N LYS A 155 8.72 -8.84 -17.11
CA LYS A 155 9.33 -8.15 -18.26
C LYS A 155 8.42 -7.14 -18.99
N LYS A 156 7.42 -6.58 -18.29
CA LYS A 156 6.48 -5.59 -18.86
C LYS A 156 6.24 -4.47 -17.86
N LEU A 157 6.09 -3.25 -18.36
CA LEU A 157 5.37 -2.19 -17.66
C LEU A 157 3.89 -2.60 -17.65
N ARG A 158 3.35 -2.92 -16.47
CA ARG A 158 1.96 -3.40 -16.31
C ARG A 158 0.98 -2.25 -16.21
N ASN A 159 1.33 -1.26 -15.42
CA ASN A 159 0.51 -0.09 -15.23
C ASN A 159 1.36 1.04 -14.68
N VAL A 160 0.77 2.22 -14.77
CA VAL A 160 1.28 3.44 -14.16
C VAL A 160 0.15 4.12 -13.40
N SER A 161 0.50 4.92 -12.41
CA SER A 161 -0.45 5.78 -11.72
C SER A 161 0.12 7.18 -11.63
N ILE A 162 -0.63 8.15 -12.13
CA ILE A 162 -0.32 9.58 -11.98
C ILE A 162 -1.13 10.07 -10.79
N ILE A 163 -0.44 10.68 -9.83
CA ILE A 163 -1.00 11.11 -8.55
C ILE A 163 -1.01 12.63 -8.52
N PHE A 164 -2.09 13.19 -8.02
CA PHE A 164 -2.32 14.61 -7.78
C PHE A 164 -2.68 14.75 -6.31
N ASP A 165 -1.91 15.51 -5.57
CA ASP A 165 -2.16 15.78 -4.16
C ASP A 165 -2.53 17.27 -4.06
N TYR A 166 -3.57 17.62 -3.30
CA TYR A 166 -4.13 18.96 -3.26
C TYR A 166 -3.60 19.77 -2.06
N GLU A 167 -2.64 19.24 -1.32
CA GLU A 167 -2.01 19.89 -0.16
C GLU A 167 -1.57 21.33 -0.47
N LYS A 168 -1.87 22.24 0.47
CA LYS A 168 -1.73 23.70 0.35
C LYS A 168 -0.33 24.20 0.01
N ASP A 169 0.70 23.44 0.36
CA ASP A 169 2.10 23.87 0.27
C ASP A 169 2.81 23.36 -1.00
N GLN A 170 2.06 22.91 -2.00
CA GLN A 170 2.68 22.54 -3.27
C GLN A 170 3.14 23.78 -4.03
N ASP A 171 4.36 23.71 -4.54
CA ASP A 171 5.01 24.81 -5.24
C ASP A 171 4.24 25.15 -6.53
N ASP A 172 3.30 26.10 -6.45
CA ASP A 172 2.46 26.56 -7.57
C ASP A 172 3.28 26.95 -8.82
N GLN A 173 4.59 27.18 -8.66
CA GLN A 173 5.53 27.48 -9.73
C GLN A 173 5.63 26.36 -10.78
N VAL A 174 5.40 25.10 -10.41
CA VAL A 174 5.51 23.96 -11.35
C VAL A 174 4.19 23.60 -12.04
N PHE A 175 3.07 24.19 -11.65
CA PHE A 175 1.78 23.96 -12.30
C PHE A 175 1.81 24.52 -13.73
N LYS A 176 1.25 23.77 -14.70
CA LYS A 176 1.23 24.11 -16.15
C LYS A 176 2.58 24.04 -16.88
N SER A 177 3.67 23.82 -16.14
CA SER A 177 5.02 23.64 -16.69
C SER A 177 5.17 22.27 -17.35
N ALA A 178 5.96 22.20 -18.43
CA ALA A 178 6.22 20.94 -19.12
C ALA A 178 7.23 20.08 -18.38
N PHE A 179 7.10 18.76 -18.51
CA PHE A 179 8.18 17.82 -18.17
C PHE A 179 9.34 17.96 -19.16
N SER A 180 10.57 17.87 -18.68
CA SER A 180 11.77 17.96 -19.52
C SER A 180 11.92 16.72 -20.42
N GLN A 181 12.62 16.90 -21.54
CA GLN A 181 13.02 15.77 -22.40
C GLN A 181 13.95 14.78 -21.67
N GLY A 182 14.71 15.26 -20.68
CA GLY A 182 15.56 14.42 -19.83
C GLY A 182 14.74 13.44 -19.02
N LEU A 183 13.66 13.92 -18.36
CA LEU A 183 12.73 13.09 -17.60
C LEU A 183 12.11 11.99 -18.46
N PHE A 184 11.60 12.35 -19.65
CA PHE A 184 11.06 11.36 -20.59
C PHE A 184 12.11 10.33 -21.03
N SER A 185 13.34 10.79 -21.32
CA SER A 185 14.41 9.90 -21.76
C SER A 185 14.78 8.89 -20.68
N THR A 186 14.90 9.32 -19.42
CA THR A 186 15.19 8.44 -18.28
C THR A 186 14.07 7.42 -18.06
N LEU A 187 12.80 7.83 -18.07
CA LEU A 187 11.68 6.90 -17.96
C LEU A 187 11.67 5.87 -19.09
N ARG A 188 11.97 6.29 -20.33
CA ARG A 188 12.04 5.39 -21.49
C ARG A 188 13.14 4.35 -21.33
N VAL A 189 14.31 4.75 -20.82
CA VAL A 189 15.43 3.83 -20.53
C VAL A 189 15.00 2.80 -19.48
N ILE A 190 14.42 3.23 -18.35
CA ILE A 190 13.92 2.32 -17.30
C ILE A 190 12.97 1.27 -17.87
N VAL A 191 11.96 1.70 -18.65
CA VAL A 191 10.96 0.80 -19.22
C VAL A 191 11.60 -0.18 -20.22
N ASN A 192 12.44 0.33 -21.13
CA ASN A 192 13.09 -0.50 -22.14
C ASN A 192 14.04 -1.53 -21.55
N ASP A 193 14.89 -1.12 -20.61
CA ASP A 193 15.90 -1.98 -20.00
C ASP A 193 15.26 -3.07 -19.15
N TYR A 194 14.18 -2.74 -18.42
CA TYR A 194 13.38 -3.75 -17.73
C TYR A 194 12.75 -4.73 -18.72
N CYS A 195 12.12 -4.24 -19.80
CA CYS A 195 11.39 -5.11 -20.74
C CYS A 195 12.31 -5.99 -21.61
N LYS A 196 13.53 -5.54 -21.90
CA LYS A 196 14.52 -6.25 -22.73
C LYS A 196 15.48 -7.15 -21.95
N PHE A 197 15.35 -7.21 -20.62
CA PHE A 197 16.22 -8.01 -19.78
C PHE A 197 16.24 -9.49 -20.21
N GLN A 198 17.43 -10.04 -20.48
CA GLN A 198 17.60 -11.39 -21.05
C GLN A 198 17.64 -12.52 -20.01
N GLY A 199 17.68 -12.21 -18.71
CA GLY A 199 17.73 -13.24 -17.65
C GLY A 199 16.39 -13.96 -17.40
N THR A 200 16.45 -15.17 -16.84
CA THR A 200 15.29 -16.01 -16.48
C THR A 200 14.59 -15.56 -15.19
N HIS A 201 15.32 -14.92 -14.27
CA HIS A 201 14.83 -14.54 -12.95
C HIS A 201 14.81 -13.03 -12.79
N GLN A 202 13.70 -12.39 -13.17
CA GLN A 202 13.51 -10.94 -13.05
C GLN A 202 12.55 -10.60 -11.92
N ALA A 203 12.99 -9.75 -10.99
CA ALA A 203 12.12 -9.26 -9.92
C ALA A 203 10.97 -8.41 -10.46
N SER A 204 9.85 -8.43 -9.74
CA SER A 204 8.85 -7.37 -9.93
C SER A 204 9.32 -6.14 -9.18
N MET A 205 9.02 -4.95 -9.71
CA MET A 205 9.47 -3.69 -9.14
C MET A 205 8.32 -2.69 -9.19
N CYS A 206 8.19 -1.89 -8.14
CA CYS A 206 7.29 -0.75 -8.09
C CYS A 206 8.12 0.47 -7.69
N PHE A 207 8.13 1.51 -8.51
CA PHE A 207 8.88 2.74 -8.25
C PHE A 207 7.91 3.91 -8.23
N ASN A 208 8.05 4.78 -7.23
CA ASN A 208 7.34 6.03 -7.12
C ASN A 208 8.33 7.18 -7.32
N PHE A 209 8.06 8.03 -8.30
CA PHE A 209 8.89 9.18 -8.65
C PHE A 209 8.18 10.48 -8.31
N ASP A 210 8.97 11.50 -7.98
CA ASP A 210 8.52 12.88 -7.84
C ASP A 210 8.37 13.51 -9.23
N LEU A 211 7.17 14.03 -9.51
CA LEU A 211 6.85 14.76 -10.74
C LEU A 211 6.88 16.28 -10.58
N LEU A 212 6.92 16.81 -9.35
CA LEU A 212 7.13 18.24 -9.11
C LEU A 212 8.54 18.65 -9.56
N SER A 213 9.51 17.74 -9.46
CA SER A 213 10.83 17.85 -10.09
C SER A 213 10.75 17.70 -11.63
N ARG A 214 10.11 18.65 -12.33
CA ARG A 214 9.83 18.61 -13.79
C ARG A 214 11.06 18.36 -14.67
N GLU A 215 12.25 18.70 -14.17
CA GLU A 215 13.52 18.58 -14.90
C GLU A 215 14.15 17.19 -14.84
N GLN A 216 14.04 16.49 -13.71
CA GLN A 216 14.78 15.26 -13.43
C GLN A 216 13.91 14.25 -12.68
N LEU A 217 13.98 13.00 -13.10
CA LEU A 217 13.24 11.92 -12.46
C LEU A 217 13.89 11.54 -11.12
N LYS A 218 13.28 11.92 -9.99
CA LYS A 218 13.77 11.59 -8.66
C LYS A 218 12.95 10.47 -8.02
N LEU A 219 13.63 9.43 -7.55
CA LEU A 219 12.98 8.34 -6.83
C LEU A 219 12.58 8.80 -5.43
N VAL A 220 11.28 8.74 -5.12
CA VAL A 220 10.77 8.95 -3.76
C VAL A 220 10.90 7.65 -2.97
N ALA A 221 10.36 6.56 -3.52
CA ALA A 221 10.42 5.23 -2.92
C ALA A 221 10.32 4.13 -3.97
N GLY A 222 10.90 2.97 -3.68
CA GLY A 222 10.85 1.79 -4.54
C GLY A 222 10.69 0.51 -3.74
N ASN A 223 10.03 -0.47 -4.33
CA ASN A 223 9.91 -1.82 -3.77
C ASN A 223 10.36 -2.84 -4.82
N VAL A 224 11.29 -3.71 -4.44
CA VAL A 224 11.75 -4.83 -5.24
C VAL A 224 11.19 -6.11 -4.63
N TYR A 225 10.57 -6.92 -5.48
CA TYR A 225 9.96 -8.20 -5.13
C TYR A 225 10.74 -9.31 -5.82
N PRO A 226 11.81 -9.81 -5.19
CA PRO A 226 12.51 -11.00 -5.66
C PRO A 226 11.56 -12.18 -5.88
N THR A 227 11.85 -12.97 -6.91
CA THR A 227 11.04 -14.16 -7.25
C THR A 227 11.51 -15.41 -6.53
N LYS A 228 12.74 -15.39 -6.01
CA LYS A 228 13.35 -16.53 -5.35
C LYS A 228 12.73 -16.71 -3.96
N LYS A 229 12.04 -17.83 -3.77
CA LYS A 229 11.64 -18.31 -2.44
C LYS A 229 12.86 -18.91 -1.75
N LEU A 230 12.94 -18.72 -0.44
CA LEU A 230 14.06 -19.16 0.38
C LEU A 230 13.60 -20.25 1.34
N SER A 231 14.53 -21.13 1.65
CA SER A 231 14.36 -22.15 2.68
C SER A 231 15.52 -22.06 3.66
N THR A 232 15.26 -22.40 4.91
CA THR A 232 16.29 -22.53 5.93
C THR A 232 16.74 -23.98 6.02
N TYR A 233 18.06 -24.23 6.02
CA TYR A 233 18.66 -25.51 6.38
C TYR A 233 19.35 -25.35 7.73
N ASP A 234 18.96 -26.16 8.71
CA ASP A 234 19.44 -26.05 10.11
C ASP A 234 19.32 -24.63 10.69
N GLY A 235 18.24 -23.91 10.34
CA GLY A 235 18.00 -22.53 10.78
C GLY A 235 18.67 -21.46 9.92
N HIS A 236 19.54 -21.83 8.98
CA HIS A 236 20.33 -20.88 8.20
C HIS A 236 19.85 -20.73 6.75
N PHE A 237 19.92 -19.50 6.22
CA PHE A 237 19.74 -19.26 4.79
C PHE A 237 21.02 -19.53 4.02
N SER A 238 20.91 -20.01 2.79
CA SER A 238 22.09 -20.31 1.98
C SER A 238 22.61 -19.08 1.22
N ALA A 239 23.93 -18.97 1.13
CA ALA A 239 24.61 -17.93 0.35
C ALA A 239 24.21 -17.95 -1.14
N ASN A 240 23.97 -19.14 -1.70
CA ASN A 240 23.53 -19.27 -3.08
C ASN A 240 22.16 -18.63 -3.31
N GLU A 241 21.23 -18.81 -2.38
CA GLU A 241 19.91 -18.18 -2.48
C GLU A 241 19.97 -16.67 -2.26
N ALA A 242 20.80 -16.23 -1.30
CA ALA A 242 21.08 -14.81 -1.07
C ALA A 242 21.70 -14.13 -2.31
N LYS A 243 22.62 -14.81 -3.01
CA LYS A 243 23.19 -14.34 -4.28
C LYS A 243 22.11 -14.03 -5.32
N TYR A 244 21.08 -14.88 -5.44
CA TYR A 244 19.97 -14.61 -6.38
C TYR A 244 19.15 -13.39 -5.98
N LEU A 245 18.94 -13.16 -4.68
CA LEU A 245 18.28 -11.94 -4.20
C LEU A 245 19.09 -10.70 -4.55
N LEU A 246 20.41 -10.71 -4.29
CA LEU A 246 21.30 -9.59 -4.61
C LEU A 246 21.33 -9.29 -6.11
N LEU A 247 21.36 -10.31 -6.96
CA LEU A 247 21.30 -10.12 -8.42
C LEU A 247 20.01 -9.40 -8.84
N GLN A 248 18.87 -9.77 -8.24
CA GLN A 248 17.58 -9.15 -8.54
C GLN A 248 17.44 -7.74 -7.96
N LEU A 249 18.06 -7.49 -6.80
CA LEU A 249 18.15 -6.18 -6.20
C LEU A 249 19.02 -5.24 -7.03
N ASN A 250 20.21 -5.69 -7.44
CA ASN A 250 21.10 -4.92 -8.31
C ASN A 250 20.47 -4.59 -9.66
N GLN A 251 19.64 -5.49 -10.21
CA GLN A 251 18.87 -5.19 -11.41
C GLN A 251 17.95 -3.97 -11.20
N ALA A 252 17.30 -3.86 -10.04
CA ALA A 252 16.47 -2.69 -9.73
C ALA A 252 17.31 -1.42 -9.56
N MET A 253 18.42 -1.53 -8.83
CA MET A 253 19.31 -0.40 -8.56
C MET A 253 20.05 0.08 -9.83
N SER A 254 20.25 -0.78 -10.82
CA SER A 254 20.79 -0.37 -12.13
C SER A 254 19.78 0.41 -12.98
N LEU A 255 18.47 0.19 -12.77
CA LEU A 255 17.44 0.96 -13.47
C LEU A 255 17.25 2.34 -12.85
N VAL A 256 17.44 2.45 -11.54
CA VAL A 256 17.30 3.71 -10.79
C VAL A 256 18.61 3.97 -10.05
N THR A 257 19.58 4.55 -10.76
CA THR A 257 20.98 4.66 -10.32
C THR A 257 21.15 5.45 -9.02
N ASP A 258 20.28 6.44 -8.79
CA ASP A 258 20.29 7.28 -7.60
C ASP A 258 19.43 6.69 -6.47
N SER A 259 19.47 5.37 -6.29
CA SER A 259 18.72 4.66 -5.25
C SER A 259 19.65 3.95 -4.27
N LYS A 260 19.19 3.83 -3.02
CA LYS A 260 19.82 3.02 -1.97
C LYS A 260 18.79 2.13 -1.29
N VAL A 261 19.25 0.99 -0.79
CA VAL A 261 18.45 0.11 0.07
C VAL A 261 18.15 0.83 1.38
N SER A 262 16.89 0.79 1.82
CA SER A 262 16.45 1.39 3.07
C SER A 262 15.75 0.42 4.01
N GLY A 263 15.36 -0.75 3.51
CA GLY A 263 14.58 -1.71 4.29
C GLY A 263 14.49 -3.08 3.65
N LEU A 264 14.16 -4.05 4.49
CA LEU A 264 13.92 -5.43 4.11
C LEU A 264 12.73 -5.97 4.90
N GLN A 265 11.78 -6.59 4.20
CA GLN A 265 10.74 -7.41 4.80
C GLN A 265 11.03 -8.88 4.52
N VAL A 266 11.09 -9.70 5.57
CA VAL A 266 11.14 -11.15 5.49
C VAL A 266 9.77 -11.70 5.87
N THR A 267 9.15 -12.46 4.97
CA THR A 267 7.82 -13.04 5.17
C THR A 267 7.87 -14.55 5.09
N ARG A 268 7.60 -15.23 6.21
CA ARG A 268 7.42 -16.68 6.27
C ARG A 268 5.96 -17.02 5.97
N GLN A 269 5.76 -17.86 4.96
CA GLN A 269 4.45 -18.39 4.58
C GLN A 269 4.06 -19.59 5.47
N THR A 270 2.80 -19.99 5.43
CA THR A 270 2.28 -21.12 6.22
C THR A 270 2.93 -22.46 5.85
N ASN A 271 3.38 -22.60 4.60
CA ASN A 271 4.12 -23.77 4.12
C ASN A 271 5.60 -23.80 4.55
N GLY A 272 6.06 -22.79 5.30
CA GLY A 272 7.43 -22.68 5.80
C GLY A 272 8.43 -21.98 4.87
N GLU A 273 8.05 -21.68 3.63
CA GLU A 273 8.92 -20.93 2.71
C GLU A 273 8.99 -19.45 3.09
N TYR A 274 10.14 -18.83 2.84
CA TYR A 274 10.34 -17.39 3.04
C TYR A 274 10.33 -16.64 1.71
N THR A 275 9.81 -15.41 1.77
CA THR A 275 9.78 -14.45 0.67
C THR A 275 10.31 -13.12 1.19
N THR A 276 10.93 -12.33 0.31
CA THR A 276 11.55 -11.05 0.69
C THR A 276 11.00 -9.90 -0.14
N ILE A 277 11.01 -8.70 0.44
CA ILE A 277 10.77 -7.43 -0.26
C ILE A 277 11.88 -6.48 0.18
N PHE A 278 12.57 -5.86 -0.77
CA PHE A 278 13.54 -4.81 -0.49
C PHE A 278 12.90 -3.45 -0.75
N ASN A 279 13.09 -2.51 0.18
CA ASN A 279 12.71 -1.12 0.01
C ASN A 279 13.91 -0.32 -0.47
N LEU A 280 13.66 0.58 -1.44
CA LEU A 280 14.62 1.53 -1.97
C LEU A 280 14.13 2.95 -1.74
N ILE A 281 15.06 3.89 -1.56
CA ILE A 281 14.77 5.34 -1.52
C ILE A 281 15.80 6.09 -2.37
N GLY A 282 15.47 7.32 -2.76
CA GLY A 282 16.43 8.21 -3.43
C GLY A 282 17.65 8.51 -2.55
N ALA A 283 18.85 8.47 -3.15
CA ALA A 283 20.07 8.88 -2.48
C ALA A 283 20.10 10.43 -2.35
N LYS A 284 20.38 10.94 -1.15
CA LYS A 284 20.41 12.39 -0.89
C LYS A 284 21.64 13.10 -1.49
N ASN A 285 22.69 12.35 -1.83
CA ASN A 285 23.96 12.89 -2.33
C ASN A 285 24.13 12.53 -3.81
N ASN A 286 23.96 13.52 -4.70
CA ASN A 286 24.09 13.43 -6.16
C ASN A 286 25.54 13.27 -6.65
N SER A 287 26.43 12.57 -5.93
CA SER A 287 27.73 12.26 -6.50
C SER A 287 27.56 11.10 -7.49
N ALA A 288 27.63 11.40 -8.78
CA ALA A 288 27.53 10.48 -9.91
C ALA A 288 28.52 9.27 -9.87
N SER A 289 29.37 9.17 -8.85
CA SER A 289 30.39 8.15 -8.65
C SER A 289 30.01 7.02 -7.67
N LEU A 290 28.90 7.12 -6.94
CA LEU A 290 28.51 6.05 -6.01
C LEU A 290 27.85 4.92 -6.79
N LYS A 291 28.64 3.88 -7.04
CA LYS A 291 28.15 2.59 -7.52
C LYS A 291 27.27 1.99 -6.41
N ASN A 292 25.98 2.32 -6.40
CA ASN A 292 25.05 1.82 -5.38
C ASN A 292 24.75 0.31 -5.54
N ALA A 293 25.14 -0.29 -6.65
CA ALA A 293 25.05 -1.73 -6.85
C ALA A 293 26.02 -2.48 -5.93
N ILE A 294 25.52 -3.53 -5.28
CA ILE A 294 26.29 -4.35 -4.34
C ILE A 294 27.14 -5.33 -5.16
N ASP A 295 28.46 -5.37 -4.97
CA ASP A 295 29.28 -6.34 -5.69
C ASP A 295 28.86 -7.78 -5.34
N ILE A 296 28.70 -8.63 -6.36
CA ILE A 296 28.24 -10.01 -6.19
C ILE A 296 29.44 -10.92 -5.93
N THR A 297 29.85 -11.01 -4.68
CA THR A 297 30.95 -11.87 -4.20
C THR A 297 30.41 -12.95 -3.27
N VAL A 298 31.25 -13.92 -2.92
CA VAL A 298 30.91 -14.90 -1.87
C VAL A 298 30.65 -14.20 -0.54
N GLU A 299 31.45 -13.19 -0.22
CA GLU A 299 31.35 -12.40 1.02
C GLU A 299 30.04 -11.63 1.10
N SER A 300 29.64 -10.89 0.07
CA SER A 300 28.38 -10.14 0.09
C SER A 300 27.15 -11.06 0.12
N SER A 301 27.24 -12.21 -0.55
CA SER A 301 26.20 -13.25 -0.53
C SER A 301 26.06 -13.88 0.86
N ASN A 302 27.18 -14.20 1.52
CA ASN A 302 27.21 -14.65 2.91
C ASN A 302 26.69 -13.56 3.85
N GLY A 303 27.07 -12.31 3.64
CA GLY A 303 26.60 -11.16 4.41
C GLY A 303 25.08 -11.05 4.40
N LEU A 304 24.45 -11.10 3.23
CA LEU A 304 22.99 -11.07 3.14
C LEU A 304 22.34 -12.34 3.75
N ALA A 305 22.92 -13.52 3.54
CA ALA A 305 22.40 -14.75 4.15
C ALA A 305 22.40 -14.66 5.69
N ASN A 306 23.48 -14.13 6.27
CA ASN A 306 23.62 -13.90 7.70
C ASN A 306 22.60 -12.85 8.20
N VAL A 307 22.40 -11.76 7.45
CA VAL A 307 21.35 -10.76 7.77
C VAL A 307 19.97 -11.42 7.82
N LEU A 308 19.62 -12.22 6.81
CA LEU A 308 18.33 -12.90 6.77
C LEU A 308 18.16 -13.86 7.96
N THR A 309 19.20 -14.63 8.28
CA THR A 309 19.20 -15.55 9.42
C THR A 309 19.05 -14.76 10.72
N GLN A 310 19.86 -13.72 10.94
CA GLN A 310 19.81 -12.89 12.13
C GLN A 310 18.43 -12.26 12.32
N VAL A 311 17.80 -11.74 11.25
CA VAL A 311 16.45 -11.17 11.30
C VAL A 311 15.43 -12.20 11.76
N VAL A 312 15.48 -13.41 11.21
CA VAL A 312 14.57 -14.48 11.62
C VAL A 312 14.88 -14.88 13.06
N ASP A 313 16.11 -15.28 13.38
CA ASP A 313 16.47 -15.79 14.71
C ASP A 313 16.22 -14.78 15.85
N THR A 314 16.39 -13.49 15.58
CA THR A 314 16.22 -12.43 16.59
C THR A 314 14.76 -12.06 16.82
N TYR A 315 13.97 -11.94 15.74
CA TYR A 315 12.65 -11.30 15.81
C TYR A 315 11.47 -12.24 15.58
N SER A 316 11.69 -13.41 15.00
CA SER A 316 10.62 -14.37 14.79
C SER A 316 10.19 -15.02 16.12
N LEU A 317 8.93 -15.46 16.19
CA LEU A 317 8.41 -16.22 17.32
C LEU A 317 8.07 -17.65 16.88
N PRO A 318 9.01 -18.60 17.07
CA PRO A 318 8.88 -19.95 16.53
C PRO A 318 7.67 -20.76 16.92
N GLU A 319 7.15 -20.47 18.09
CA GLU A 319 6.05 -21.20 18.67
C GLU A 319 4.72 -20.91 17.95
N LEU A 320 4.67 -19.83 17.17
CA LEU A 320 3.49 -19.42 16.38
C LEU A 320 3.50 -19.97 14.93
N TYR A 321 4.55 -20.70 14.52
CA TYR A 321 4.90 -20.94 13.12
C TYR A 321 3.93 -21.76 12.26
N LYS A 322 3.10 -22.65 12.80
CA LYS A 322 2.43 -23.65 11.95
C LYS A 322 1.15 -23.15 11.26
N GLN A 323 0.51 -22.12 11.79
CA GLN A 323 -0.79 -21.65 11.30
C GLN A 323 -0.79 -20.19 10.84
N TRP A 324 0.29 -19.45 11.11
CA TRP A 324 0.33 -18.01 10.89
C TRP A 324 1.41 -17.61 9.88
N ILE A 325 1.11 -16.57 9.09
CA ILE A 325 2.05 -15.87 8.22
C ILE A 325 2.81 -14.87 9.09
N ASN A 326 4.13 -14.92 9.05
CA ASN A 326 4.99 -14.07 9.88
C ASN A 326 5.71 -13.07 8.98
N LYS A 327 5.61 -11.77 9.29
CA LYS A 327 6.20 -10.67 8.51
C LYS A 327 7.07 -9.82 9.43
N ILE A 328 8.38 -9.91 9.26
CA ILE A 328 9.36 -9.09 9.98
C ILE A 328 9.85 -8.02 9.01
N LYS A 329 9.73 -6.75 9.41
CA LYS A 329 10.25 -5.59 8.70
C LYS A 329 11.42 -5.01 9.49
N ILE A 330 12.48 -4.68 8.77
CA ILE A 330 13.65 -4.00 9.30
C ILE A 330 13.99 -2.81 8.41
N LYS A 331 14.55 -1.76 9.01
CA LYS A 331 15.35 -0.80 8.26
C LYS A 331 16.71 -1.44 8.00
N LEU A 332 17.19 -1.26 6.78
CA LEU A 332 18.41 -1.88 6.30
C LEU A 332 19.24 -0.82 5.59
N ALA A 333 20.44 -0.56 6.09
CA ALA A 333 21.41 0.34 5.48
C ALA A 333 22.72 -0.40 5.22
N LEU A 334 23.41 -0.02 4.14
CA LEU A 334 24.77 -0.49 3.87
C LEU A 334 25.74 0.63 4.26
N ASP A 335 26.61 0.37 5.22
CA ASP A 335 27.62 1.32 5.71
C ASP A 335 28.99 0.64 5.72
N ASP A 336 29.97 1.21 5.02
CA ASP A 336 31.31 0.64 4.82
C ASP A 336 31.32 -0.87 4.45
N GLY A 337 30.37 -1.29 3.61
CA GLY A 337 30.24 -2.68 3.16
C GLY A 337 29.53 -3.63 4.14
N ASN A 338 29.09 -3.14 5.30
CA ASN A 338 28.35 -3.90 6.30
C ASN A 338 26.87 -3.52 6.33
N TRP A 339 26.03 -4.52 6.56
CA TRP A 339 24.59 -4.32 6.71
C TRP A 339 24.26 -3.90 8.14
N LEU A 340 23.73 -2.69 8.31
CA LEU A 340 23.15 -2.20 9.55
C LEU A 340 21.66 -2.53 9.58
N ILE A 341 21.23 -3.19 10.66
CA ILE A 341 19.86 -3.68 10.85
C ILE A 341 19.25 -2.94 12.03
N GLU A 342 18.09 -2.32 11.81
CA GLU A 342 17.25 -1.76 12.88
C GLU A 342 15.85 -2.37 12.75
N PHE A 343 15.31 -2.87 13.85
CA PHE A 343 13.94 -3.40 13.87
C PHE A 343 12.94 -2.30 13.56
N ASP A 344 11.98 -2.59 12.67
CA ASP A 344 10.89 -1.66 12.35
C ASP A 344 9.57 -2.20 12.88
N LYS A 345 9.17 -3.40 12.43
CA LYS A 345 7.86 -3.96 12.77
C LYS A 345 7.82 -5.47 12.66
N TYR A 346 7.13 -6.13 13.60
CA TYR A 346 6.77 -7.54 13.48
C TYR A 346 5.26 -7.72 13.47
N LEU A 347 4.79 -8.46 12.47
CA LEU A 347 3.39 -8.69 12.20
C LEU A 347 3.11 -10.16 11.96
N ILE A 348 2.08 -10.67 12.62
CA ILE A 348 1.62 -12.05 12.46
C ILE A 348 0.18 -12.03 11.95
N GLU A 349 -0.11 -12.83 10.94
CA GLU A 349 -1.40 -12.84 10.25
C GLU A 349 -1.95 -14.26 10.13
N HIS A 350 -3.22 -14.44 10.48
CA HIS A 350 -3.96 -15.69 10.27
C HIS A 350 -5.16 -15.42 9.37
N ARG A 351 -5.27 -16.19 8.29
CA ARG A 351 -6.42 -16.17 7.37
C ARG A 351 -7.27 -17.41 7.60
N PHE A 352 -8.58 -17.23 7.72
CA PHE A 352 -9.52 -18.34 7.86
C PHE A 352 -10.08 -18.73 6.49
N ASP A 353 -9.73 -19.93 6.03
CA ASP A 353 -10.15 -20.45 4.72
C ASP A 353 -11.63 -20.91 4.69
N THR A 354 -12.26 -21.11 5.86
CA THR A 354 -13.64 -21.62 5.98
C THR A 354 -14.67 -20.54 6.32
N GLN A 355 -15.90 -20.72 5.82
CA GLN A 355 -17.04 -19.84 6.08
C GLN A 355 -17.79 -20.31 7.33
N SER A 356 -17.38 -19.87 8.52
CA SER A 356 -18.23 -19.75 9.75
C SER A 356 -17.39 -19.55 11.02
N ILE A 357 -16.27 -18.81 10.97
CA ILE A 357 -15.54 -18.50 12.20
C ILE A 357 -16.25 -17.35 12.91
N SER A 358 -16.79 -17.64 14.09
CA SER A 358 -17.39 -16.63 14.96
C SER A 358 -16.32 -15.64 15.41
N LEU A 359 -16.72 -14.39 15.60
CA LEU A 359 -15.83 -13.36 16.12
C LEU A 359 -15.32 -13.67 17.53
N SER A 360 -16.08 -14.43 18.32
CA SER A 360 -15.67 -14.95 19.64
C SER A 360 -14.44 -15.86 19.59
N SER A 361 -14.19 -16.52 18.46
CA SER A 361 -12.99 -17.36 18.26
C SER A 361 -11.70 -16.53 18.23
N ALA A 362 -11.77 -15.24 17.83
CA ALA A 362 -10.61 -14.35 17.84
C ALA A 362 -10.04 -14.17 19.25
N ARG A 363 -10.90 -14.01 20.26
CA ARG A 363 -10.50 -13.82 21.65
C ARG A 363 -9.63 -14.98 22.16
N MET A 364 -10.05 -16.21 21.87
CA MET A 364 -9.33 -17.41 22.27
C MET A 364 -7.96 -17.51 21.56
N LEU A 365 -7.92 -17.21 20.27
CA LEU A 365 -6.68 -17.25 19.48
C LEU A 365 -5.66 -16.22 19.95
N LEU A 366 -6.10 -14.97 20.20
CA LEU A 366 -5.26 -13.90 20.73
C LEU A 366 -4.76 -14.23 22.15
N HIS A 367 -5.62 -14.77 23.00
CA HIS A 367 -5.24 -15.22 24.35
C HIS A 367 -4.19 -16.33 24.32
N ASN A 368 -4.39 -17.33 23.45
CA ASN A 368 -3.43 -18.42 23.28
C ASN A 368 -2.10 -17.91 22.71
N MET A 369 -2.14 -16.97 21.76
CA MET A 369 -0.94 -16.31 21.24
C MET A 369 -0.20 -15.58 22.37
N GLN A 370 -0.89 -14.72 23.13
CA GLN A 370 -0.26 -13.97 24.23
C GLN A 370 0.36 -14.90 25.26
N LYS A 371 -0.32 -15.99 25.63
CA LYS A 371 0.25 -17.03 26.52
C LYS A 371 1.50 -17.71 25.95
N THR A 372 1.56 -17.89 24.63
CA THR A 372 2.68 -18.56 23.96
C THR A 372 3.93 -17.67 23.92
N ILE A 373 3.74 -16.36 23.80
CA ILE A 373 4.81 -15.37 23.68
C ILE A 373 5.16 -14.69 25.02
N ASP A 374 4.47 -15.07 26.09
CA ASP A 374 4.61 -14.48 27.41
C ASP A 374 6.08 -14.45 27.88
N GLY A 375 6.49 -13.34 28.49
CA GLY A 375 7.86 -13.08 28.91
C GLY A 375 8.89 -12.82 27.78
N ARG A 376 8.51 -12.90 26.50
CA ARG A 376 9.41 -12.66 25.34
C ARG A 376 8.96 -11.55 24.41
N ALA A 377 7.66 -11.42 24.23
CA ALA A 377 7.07 -10.34 23.46
C ALA A 377 5.68 -9.99 24.00
N LYS A 378 5.13 -8.88 23.50
CA LYS A 378 3.75 -8.48 23.79
C LYS A 378 3.02 -8.12 22.51
N ILE A 379 1.75 -8.48 22.44
CA ILE A 379 0.86 -7.93 21.43
C ILE A 379 0.73 -6.42 21.75
N THR A 380 0.88 -5.56 20.74
CA THR A 380 0.68 -4.09 20.91
C THR A 380 -0.64 -3.64 20.33
N SER A 381 -1.07 -4.31 19.27
CA SER A 381 -2.30 -4.04 18.56
C SER A 381 -2.71 -5.24 17.75
N PHE A 382 -3.99 -5.34 17.43
CA PHE A 382 -4.48 -6.34 16.50
C PHE A 382 -5.65 -5.79 15.69
N THR A 383 -5.77 -6.25 14.45
CA THR A 383 -6.89 -5.96 13.57
C THR A 383 -7.70 -7.22 13.34
N LEU A 384 -9.01 -7.14 13.59
CA LEU A 384 -9.98 -8.18 13.25
C LEU A 384 -10.67 -7.80 11.95
N THR A 385 -10.63 -8.68 10.97
CA THR A 385 -11.30 -8.48 9.69
C THR A 385 -12.52 -9.38 9.58
N THR A 386 -13.67 -8.80 9.27
CA THR A 386 -14.94 -9.53 9.11
C THR A 386 -15.56 -9.30 7.73
N VAL A 387 -16.30 -10.30 7.24
CA VAL A 387 -17.11 -10.22 6.02
C VAL A 387 -18.43 -10.93 6.30
N HIS A 388 -19.57 -10.29 6.04
CA HIS A 388 -20.90 -10.79 6.45
C HIS A 388 -20.91 -11.20 7.93
N SER A 389 -20.19 -10.43 8.76
CA SER A 389 -20.06 -10.65 10.21
C SER A 389 -19.37 -11.94 10.63
N LEU A 390 -18.71 -12.61 9.69
CA LEU A 390 -17.84 -13.74 9.94
C LEU A 390 -16.39 -13.28 9.98
N LEU A 391 -15.61 -13.79 10.95
CA LEU A 391 -14.19 -13.51 11.04
C LEU A 391 -13.45 -14.15 9.85
N LYS A 392 -12.63 -13.35 9.16
CA LYS A 392 -11.87 -13.77 7.97
C LYS A 392 -10.37 -13.67 8.17
N GLU A 393 -9.91 -12.72 8.95
CA GLU A 393 -8.48 -12.52 9.20
C GLU A 393 -8.26 -11.92 10.58
N ILE A 394 -7.20 -12.38 11.25
CA ILE A 394 -6.62 -11.71 12.42
C ILE A 394 -5.21 -11.29 12.02
N GLN A 395 -4.90 -10.02 12.26
CA GLN A 395 -3.58 -9.46 12.10
C GLN A 395 -3.12 -8.93 13.46
N VAL A 396 -1.92 -9.27 13.88
CA VAL A 396 -1.39 -8.97 15.22
C VAL A 396 -0.05 -8.29 15.08
N ASP A 397 0.10 -7.13 15.71
CA ASP A 397 1.36 -6.42 15.85
C ASP A 397 2.02 -6.81 17.17
N ILE A 398 3.32 -7.10 17.10
CA ILE A 398 4.09 -7.57 18.24
C ILE A 398 5.29 -6.64 18.46
N ALA A 399 5.44 -6.17 19.69
CA ALA A 399 6.66 -5.51 20.14
C ALA A 399 7.61 -6.51 20.80
N GLY A 400 8.90 -6.39 20.47
CA GLY A 400 9.97 -7.02 21.25
C GLY A 400 10.05 -6.40 22.63
N LEU A 401 10.36 -7.21 23.66
CA LEU A 401 10.52 -6.74 25.04
C LEU A 401 11.83 -5.95 25.19
N GLN A 402 11.81 -4.69 24.76
CA GLN A 402 12.50 -3.61 25.47
C GLN A 402 11.44 -2.56 25.77
N GLU A 403 10.56 -2.86 26.73
CA GLU A 403 9.99 -1.92 27.69
C GLU A 403 8.77 -2.53 28.41
N THR A 404 8.98 -2.60 29.72
CA THR A 404 8.06 -2.64 30.86
C THR A 404 7.05 -3.78 30.99
N HIS A 405 7.25 -4.47 32.12
CA HIS A 405 6.23 -5.17 32.90
C HIS A 405 5.03 -4.28 33.15
N GLU A 406 3.82 -4.79 32.89
CA GLU A 406 2.67 -4.68 33.79
C GLU A 406 1.79 -5.92 33.61
N SER A 407 1.10 -6.33 34.68
CA SER A 407 0.23 -7.49 34.67
C SER A 407 -1.12 -7.11 34.08
N GLU A 408 -1.55 -7.77 33.00
CA GLU A 408 -2.87 -7.50 32.40
C GLU A 408 -3.90 -8.58 32.75
N LYS A 409 -5.05 -8.14 33.25
CA LYS A 409 -6.29 -8.92 33.30
C LYS A 409 -6.94 -8.92 31.91
N PRO A 410 -7.57 -10.03 31.48
CA PRO A 410 -8.19 -10.10 30.17
C PRO A 410 -9.49 -9.25 30.09
N MET A 411 -9.56 -8.34 29.13
CA MET A 411 -10.76 -7.54 28.85
C MET A 411 -11.80 -8.30 27.99
N VAL A 412 -13.06 -7.87 28.11
CA VAL A 412 -14.24 -8.35 27.40
C VAL A 412 -14.32 -7.67 26.04
N ILE A 413 -14.11 -8.45 24.97
CA ILE A 413 -14.48 -8.03 23.62
C ILE A 413 -16.02 -8.07 23.57
N ASN A 414 -16.69 -6.92 23.61
CA ASN A 414 -18.14 -6.87 23.48
C ASN A 414 -18.50 -6.95 22.00
N LEU A 415 -18.82 -8.16 21.56
CA LEU A 415 -19.14 -8.48 20.16
C LEU A 415 -20.66 -8.62 19.94
N ASP A 416 -21.48 -8.18 20.90
CA ASP A 416 -22.95 -8.20 20.82
C ASP A 416 -23.47 -7.08 19.95
N THR A 417 -23.07 -7.11 18.70
CA THR A 417 -23.58 -6.25 17.66
C THR A 417 -24.03 -7.19 16.56
N SER A 418 -25.37 -7.31 16.44
CA SER A 418 -26.03 -8.01 15.35
C SER A 418 -25.73 -7.26 14.05
N PHE A 419 -24.54 -7.49 13.51
CA PHE A 419 -24.11 -6.88 12.28
C PHE A 419 -24.73 -7.68 11.14
N SER A 420 -25.66 -7.09 10.41
CA SER A 420 -25.99 -7.53 9.07
C SER A 420 -25.51 -6.45 8.12
N HIS A 421 -24.36 -6.69 7.51
CA HIS A 421 -23.87 -5.83 6.45
C HIS A 421 -23.12 -6.66 5.41
N ASN A 422 -23.28 -6.29 4.16
CA ASN A 422 -22.64 -6.99 3.06
C ASN A 422 -21.16 -6.67 2.97
N GLY A 423 -20.71 -5.49 3.44
CA GLY A 423 -19.32 -5.02 3.38
C GLY A 423 -18.31 -5.78 4.23
N LYS A 424 -17.03 -5.55 3.94
CA LYS A 424 -15.89 -6.02 4.73
C LYS A 424 -15.52 -4.97 5.77
N LEU A 425 -15.37 -5.35 7.03
CA LEU A 425 -15.06 -4.45 8.14
C LEU A 425 -13.73 -4.82 8.79
N TYR A 426 -12.99 -3.82 9.22
CA TYR A 426 -11.72 -3.96 9.94
C TYR A 426 -11.83 -3.22 11.26
N TYR A 427 -11.67 -3.96 12.36
CA TYR A 427 -11.70 -3.42 13.72
C TYR A 427 -10.27 -3.39 14.25
N ASN A 428 -9.71 -2.21 14.48
CA ASN A 428 -8.34 -2.03 14.94
C ASN A 428 -8.32 -1.77 16.44
N PHE A 429 -7.69 -2.68 17.19
CA PHE A 429 -7.55 -2.61 18.63
C PHE A 429 -6.10 -2.31 19.01
N VAL A 430 -5.90 -1.43 19.99
CA VAL A 430 -4.57 -1.07 20.50
C VAL A 430 -4.51 -1.29 22.00
N ASN A 431 -3.33 -1.64 22.51
CA ASN A 431 -3.13 -1.86 23.92
C ASN A 431 -3.12 -0.56 24.73
N SER A 432 -3.55 -0.63 25.98
CA SER A 432 -3.50 0.42 27.00
C SER A 432 -3.30 -0.20 28.38
N ASP A 433 -3.08 0.61 29.41
CA ASP A 433 -2.92 0.14 30.80
C ASP A 433 -4.12 -0.68 31.32
N GLN A 434 -5.29 -0.53 30.68
CA GLN A 434 -6.52 -1.26 31.01
C GLN A 434 -6.81 -2.43 30.04
N GLY A 435 -5.85 -2.77 29.18
CA GLY A 435 -5.95 -3.75 28.10
C GLY A 435 -6.30 -3.11 26.74
N TYR A 436 -6.78 -3.93 25.81
CA TYR A 436 -7.04 -3.50 24.44
C TYR A 436 -8.38 -2.76 24.29
N TYR A 437 -8.36 -1.62 23.61
CA TYR A 437 -9.56 -0.87 23.23
C TYR A 437 -9.64 -0.68 21.71
N LEU A 438 -10.86 -0.54 21.18
CA LEU A 438 -11.10 -0.25 19.76
C LEU A 438 -10.65 1.18 19.44
N GLN A 439 -9.57 1.31 18.66
CA GLN A 439 -9.02 2.61 18.26
C GLN A 439 -9.76 3.20 17.07
N SER A 440 -10.06 2.36 16.08
CA SER A 440 -10.67 2.79 14.83
C SER A 440 -11.36 1.64 14.13
N GLU A 441 -12.34 1.99 13.31
CA GLU A 441 -12.98 1.07 12.37
C GLU A 441 -12.65 1.47 10.94
N ARG A 442 -12.58 0.49 10.06
CA ARG A 442 -12.47 0.73 8.62
C ARG A 442 -13.52 -0.08 7.87
N TYR A 443 -14.31 0.63 7.08
CA TYR A 443 -15.36 0.11 6.23
C TYR A 443 -14.84 -0.10 4.81
N LEU A 444 -15.17 -1.25 4.20
CA LEU A 444 -14.91 -1.52 2.79
C LEU A 444 -16.17 -2.08 2.12
N GLY A 445 -16.89 -1.21 1.40
CA GLY A 445 -18.13 -1.51 0.70
C GLY A 445 -17.97 -1.49 -0.82
N TRP A 446 -18.80 -2.26 -1.52
CA TRP A 446 -18.82 -2.34 -2.99
C TRP A 446 -20.20 -2.04 -3.52
N SER A 447 -20.25 -1.34 -4.64
CA SER A 447 -21.48 -0.92 -5.32
C SER A 447 -21.35 -1.15 -6.82
N GLU A 448 -22.39 -1.73 -7.41
CA GLU A 448 -22.53 -2.04 -8.83
C GLU A 448 -23.92 -1.54 -9.27
N ILE A 449 -24.06 -1.13 -10.54
CA ILE A 449 -25.36 -0.72 -11.13
C ILE A 449 -26.14 -1.97 -11.52
#